data_AF-A0A9E5JY16-F1
#
_entry.id   AF-A0A9E5JY16-F1
#
_cell.length_a   1.000
_cell.length_b   1.000
_cell.length_c   1.000
_cell.angle_alpha   90.00
_cell.angle_beta   90.00
_cell.angle_gamma   90.00
#
_symmetry.space_group_name_H-M   'P 1'
#
loop_
_entity.id
_entity.type
_entity.pdbx_description
1 polymer ?
#
loop_
_entity_poly.entity_id
_entity_poly.type
_entity_poly.pdbx_seq_one_letter_code
_entity_poly.pdbx_strand_id
1 'polypeptide(L)' 'GSGKTFAALKKLLDLHEDAHEGALVSEDGRFSLEYSECLASCGTAPVVLCNDDFHEKVDEKRAAELVAACK' A
#
# COMPACT_ATOMS: atom_id res chain seq x y z
N GLY A 1 10.93 -5.02 2.10
CA GLY A 1 10.29 -6.30 1.69
C GLY A 1 8.79 -6.13 1.81
N SER A 2 8.00 -6.74 0.92
CA SER A 2 6.57 -6.40 0.74
C SER A 2 5.74 -6.45 2.03
N GLY A 3 5.98 -7.41 2.93
CA GLY A 3 5.28 -7.46 4.22
C GLY A 3 5.57 -6.26 5.14
N LYS A 4 6.80 -5.73 5.15
CA LYS A 4 7.14 -4.52 5.91
C LYS A 4 6.53 -3.28 5.27
N THR A 5 6.55 -3.21 3.94
CA THR A 5 5.91 -2.12 3.18
C THR A 5 4.41 -2.09 3.46
N PHE A 6 3.74 -3.24 3.43
CA PHE A 6 2.32 -3.37 3.75
C PHE A 6 2.01 -2.94 5.19
N ALA A 7 2.79 -3.40 6.17
CA ALA A 7 2.63 -3.00 7.57
C ALA A 7 2.84 -1.49 7.78
N ALA A 8 3.79 -0.89 7.07
CA ALA A 8 4.02 0.55 7.11
C ALA A 8 2.83 1.33 6.51
N LEU A 9 2.34 0.93 5.33
CA LEU A 9 1.18 1.56 4.70
C LEU A 9 -0.07 1.46 5.57
N LYS A 10 -0.36 0.28 6.13
CA LYS A 10 -1.46 0.07 7.09
C LYS A 10 -1.40 1.06 8.25
N LYS A 11 -0.22 1.24 8.84
CA LYS A 11 -0.02 2.15 9.98
C LYS A 11 -0.12 3.62 9.58
N LEU A 12 0.45 4.01 8.44
CA LEU A 12 0.51 5.42 8.00
C LEU A 12 -0.85 5.98 7.56
N LEU A 13 -1.72 5.10 7.05
CA LEU A 13 -3.06 5.41 6.57
C LEU A 13 -4.16 5.07 7.57
N ASP A 14 -3.81 4.56 8.75
CA ASP A 14 -4.75 4.17 9.82
C ASP A 14 -5.85 3.21 9.32
N LEU A 15 -5.43 2.16 8.61
CA LEU A 15 -6.35 1.23 7.95
C LEU A 15 -6.82 0.13 8.91
N HIS A 16 -8.12 -0.11 8.94
CA HIS A 16 -8.76 -1.17 9.70
C HIS A 16 -9.33 -2.26 8.77
N GLU A 17 -9.58 -3.44 9.34
CA GLU A 17 -10.23 -4.53 8.62
C GLU A 17 -11.70 -4.16 8.41
N ASP A 18 -12.11 -3.98 7.16
CA ASP A 18 -13.51 -3.79 6.78
C ASP A 18 -14.11 -5.12 6.28
N ALA A 19 -15.40 -5.31 6.49
CA ALA A 19 -16.11 -6.54 6.14
C ALA A 19 -16.29 -6.74 4.63
N HIS A 20 -16.04 -5.73 3.80
CA HIS A 20 -16.09 -5.84 2.35
C HIS A 20 -14.76 -6.33 1.75
N GLU A 21 -14.80 -7.54 1.18
CA GLU A 21 -13.83 -8.04 0.16
C GLU A 21 -12.37 -8.22 0.60
N GLY A 22 -12.06 -8.15 1.90
CA GLY A 22 -10.73 -8.51 2.43
C GLY A 22 -9.67 -7.41 2.26
N ALA A 23 -10.06 -6.22 1.81
CA ALA A 23 -9.22 -5.03 1.82
C ALA A 23 -9.31 -4.31 3.18
N LEU A 24 -8.22 -3.62 3.54
CA LEU A 24 -8.22 -2.69 4.67
C LEU A 24 -8.66 -1.31 4.19
N VAL A 25 -9.45 -0.60 4.98
CA VAL A 25 -10.01 0.71 4.59
C VAL A 25 -9.73 1.76 5.68
N SER A 26 -9.53 3.03 5.30
CA SER A 26 -9.39 4.15 6.23
C SER A 26 -10.75 4.60 6.76
N GLU A 27 -10.80 5.24 7.93
CA GLU A 27 -12.06 5.72 8.54
C GLU A 27 -12.82 6.72 7.65
N ASP A 28 -12.10 7.52 6.87
CA ASP A 28 -12.67 8.48 5.92
C ASP A 28 -13.09 7.85 4.59
N GLY A 29 -12.88 6.54 4.39
CA GLY A 29 -13.20 5.82 3.16
C GLY A 29 -12.39 6.22 1.93
N ARG A 30 -11.30 6.99 2.10
CA ARG A 30 -10.51 7.51 0.97
C ARG A 30 -9.40 6.56 0.52
N PHE A 31 -8.97 5.65 1.37
CA PHE A 31 -7.88 4.72 1.09
C PHE A 31 -8.32 3.29 1.32
N SER A 32 -7.96 2.41 0.38
CA SER A 32 -8.01 0.97 0.54
C SER A 32 -6.62 0.37 0.33
N LEU A 33 -6.31 -0.72 1.03
CA LEU A 33 -5.06 -1.45 0.88
C LEU A 33 -5.33 -2.96 0.91
N GLU A 34 -4.85 -3.64 -0.10
CA GLU A 34 -4.90 -5.10 -0.21
C GLU A 34 -3.55 -5.65 -0.67
N TYR A 35 -3.36 -6.96 -0.50
CA TYR A 35 -2.29 -7.64 -1.20
C TYR A 35 -2.74 -7.92 -2.63
N SER A 36 -1.94 -7.47 -3.59
CA SER A 36 -2.05 -7.95 -4.96
C SER A 36 -1.15 -9.16 -5.16
N GLU A 37 -1.51 -9.97 -6.15
CA GLU A 37 -0.65 -11.02 -6.70
C GLU A 37 0.57 -10.40 -7.43
N CYS A 38 1.22 -11.18 -8.29
CA CYS A 38 2.39 -10.72 -9.01
C CYS A 38 2.09 -9.53 -9.94
N LEU A 39 2.74 -8.40 -9.67
CA LEU A 39 2.70 -7.16 -10.47
C LEU A 39 3.75 -7.12 -11.60
N ALA A 40 4.29 -8.27 -12.00
CA ALA A 40 5.28 -8.43 -13.06
C ALA A 40 6.58 -7.58 -12.93
N SER A 41 6.87 -7.03 -11.75
CA SER A 41 8.10 -6.26 -11.49
C SER A 41 8.90 -6.79 -10.29
N CYS A 42 9.11 -8.11 -10.28
CA CYS A 42 9.84 -8.80 -9.20
C CYS A 42 11.28 -8.26 -9.03
N GLY A 43 11.92 -7.77 -10.11
CA GLY A 43 13.29 -7.24 -10.07
C GLY A 43 13.45 -5.92 -9.32
N THR A 44 12.35 -5.20 -9.08
CA THR A 44 12.34 -3.93 -8.34
C THR A 44 11.49 -4.00 -7.07
N ALA A 45 11.12 -5.21 -6.64
CA ALA A 45 10.36 -5.42 -5.41
C ALA A 45 11.02 -4.73 -4.20
N PRO A 46 10.21 -4.19 -3.26
CA PRO A 46 8.74 -4.22 -3.21
C PRO A 46 8.08 -3.23 -4.17
N VAL A 47 6.94 -3.63 -4.72
CA VAL A 47 6.16 -2.81 -5.66
C VAL A 47 4.78 -2.55 -5.07
N VAL A 48 4.30 -1.31 -5.19
CA VAL A 48 2.96 -0.87 -4.84
C VAL A 48 2.29 -0.37 -6.11
N LEU A 49 1.10 -0.89 -6.40
CA LEU A 49 0.21 -0.31 -7.40
C LEU A 49 -0.72 0.66 -6.67
N CYS A 50 -0.63 1.95 -7.00
CA CYS A 50 -1.51 2.97 -6.45
C CYS A 50 -2.43 3.43 -7.58
N ASN A 51 -3.70 3.02 -7.53
CA ASN A 51 -4.63 3.16 -8.66
C ASN A 51 -4.02 2.51 -9.93
N ASP A 52 -3.54 3.32 -10.88
CA ASP A 52 -2.94 2.86 -12.14
C ASP A 52 -1.40 3.01 -12.17
N ASP A 53 -0.80 3.56 -11.12
CA ASP A 53 0.62 3.91 -11.07
C ASP A 53 1.46 2.88 -10.32
N PHE A 54 2.53 2.40 -10.97
CA PHE A 54 3.53 1.55 -10.35
C PHE A 54 4.56 2.36 -9.56
N HIS A 55 4.64 2.07 -8.27
CA HIS A 55 5.71 2.53 -7.41
C HIS A 55 6.63 1.35 -7.07
N GLU A 56 7.85 1.42 -7.56
CA GLU A 56 8.86 0.38 -7.40
C GLU A 56 9.86 0.72 -6.28
N LYS A 57 10.54 -0.30 -5.76
CA LYS A 57 11.52 -0.20 -4.66
C LYS A 57 10.97 0.53 -3.44
N VAL A 58 9.72 0.24 -3.08
CA VAL A 58 9.02 0.92 -1.99
C VAL A 58 9.41 0.27 -0.66
N ASP A 59 10.34 0.92 0.04
CA ASP A 59 10.63 0.63 1.45
C ASP A 59 9.74 1.45 2.40
N GLU A 60 9.97 1.33 3.70
CA GLU A 60 9.18 2.01 4.73
C GLU A 60 9.27 3.55 4.63
N LYS A 61 10.43 4.07 4.21
CA LYS A 61 10.62 5.51 4.03
C LYS A 61 9.85 6.00 2.80
N ARG A 62 10.00 5.31 1.68
CA ARG A 62 9.30 5.66 0.44
C ARG A 62 7.79 5.48 0.56
N ALA A 63 7.32 4.51 1.36
CA ALA A 63 5.91 4.38 1.69
C ALA A 63 5.38 5.63 2.42
N ALA A 64 6.14 6.21 3.35
CA ALA A 64 5.77 7.47 4.00
C ALA A 64 5.71 8.65 3.02
N GLU A 65 6.66 8.72 2.07
CA GLU A 65 6.64 9.74 1.01
C GLU A 65 5.42 9.60 0.09
N LEU A 66 5.04 8.37 -0.29
CA LEU A 66 3.84 8.11 -1.09
C LEU A 66 2.58 8.55 -0.35
N VAL A 67 2.42 8.15 0.91
CA VAL A 67 1.25 8.55 1.71
C VAL A 67 1.18 10.07 1.87
N ALA A 68 2.32 10.75 2.05
CA ALA A 68 2.35 12.21 2.14
C ALA A 68 1.95 12.90 0.82
N ALA A 69 2.25 12.29 -0.33
CA ALA A 69 1.86 12.82 -1.64
C ALA A 69 0.36 12.62 -1.96
N CYS A 70 -0.31 11.69 -1.28
CA CYS A 70 -1.73 11.38 -1.51
C CYS A 70 -2.70 12.09 -0.54
N LYS A 71 -2.20 12.74 0.52
CA LYS A 71 -3.00 13.46 1.53
C LYS A 71 -3.28 14.90 1.10
#